data_AF-A0A941KHM4-F1
#
_entry.id   AF-A0A941KHM4-F1
#
_cell.length_a   1.000
_cell.length_b   1.000
_cell.length_c   1.000
_cell.angle_alpha   90.00
_cell.angle_beta   90.00
_cell.angle_gamma   90.00
#
_symmetry.space_group_name_H-M   'P 1'
#
loop_
_entity.id
_entity.type
_entity.pdbx_description
1 polymer ?
#
loop_
_entity_poly.entity_id
_entity_poly.type
_entity_poly.pdbx_seq_one_letter_code
_entity_poly.pdbx_strand_id
1 'polypeptide(L)'
;MTFSLLDIVQLLAAYHCTALALMLAPKLRLAGLTVMCATFALHMAFNLGVGLGLIGPAFDITSAFGLIYGPAFFLFVRGLASDQARLRPATALHALPALIIAIWQPEPPIPYLFGLPSLVIYIGLAVLTLRHHARLRGEWRSDDHAISLDWVQHALIAFTLLALLDILREIIGFTSRALPDDLALAIVIIGVTTLLTLMMRAAREHDARHGALPKLALDMRSPESTADDAARFSEAYGRIQTLLQQEEAWREPRLSLAEIAHRLQLNPRDVSRAINLQAQTSFARFINTYRIDALNALMADPANHDRTIMALAYEVGFNSKSAFNRTYRELTGKTPTQAFEDAKSA
;
A
#
# COMPACT_ATOMS: atom_id res chain seq x y z
N MET A 1 -9.39 -8.00 -43.77
CA MET A 1 -8.58 -8.21 -42.54
C MET A 1 -9.34 -9.18 -41.66
N THR A 2 -8.73 -10.31 -41.33
CA THR A 2 -9.22 -11.23 -40.30
C THR A 2 -8.45 -10.91 -39.02
N PHE A 3 -9.14 -10.51 -37.96
CA PHE A 3 -8.50 -10.27 -36.65
C PHE A 3 -8.19 -11.59 -35.96
N SER A 4 -6.98 -11.72 -35.41
CA SER A 4 -6.62 -12.82 -34.53
C SER A 4 -7.24 -12.63 -33.14
N LEU A 5 -7.24 -13.69 -32.33
CA LEU A 5 -7.64 -13.58 -30.92
C LEU A 5 -6.74 -12.58 -30.16
N LEU A 6 -5.44 -12.57 -30.46
CA LEU A 6 -4.48 -11.67 -29.83
C LEU A 6 -4.80 -10.21 -30.16
N ASP A 7 -5.14 -9.89 -31.41
CA ASP A 7 -5.54 -8.53 -31.81
C ASP A 7 -6.75 -8.03 -31.03
N ILE A 8 -7.75 -8.91 -30.86
CA ILE A 8 -8.96 -8.58 -30.09
C ILE A 8 -8.60 -8.33 -28.62
N VAL A 9 -7.76 -9.17 -28.02
CA VAL A 9 -7.33 -9.02 -26.63
C VAL A 9 -6.53 -7.74 -26.42
N GLN A 10 -5.61 -7.40 -27.32
CA GLN A 10 -4.83 -6.16 -27.28
C GLN A 10 -5.73 -4.93 -27.41
N LEU A 11 -6.69 -4.93 -28.34
CA LEU A 11 -7.65 -3.84 -28.52
C LEU A 11 -8.49 -3.62 -27.25
N LEU A 12 -9.04 -4.68 -26.67
CA LEU A 12 -9.84 -4.61 -25.45
C LEU A 12 -9.00 -4.13 -24.26
N ALA A 13 -7.77 -4.63 -24.12
CA ALA A 13 -6.85 -4.20 -23.08
C ALA A 13 -6.45 -2.72 -23.22
N ALA A 14 -6.15 -2.25 -24.44
CA ALA A 14 -5.84 -0.86 -24.72
C ALA A 14 -7.01 0.07 -24.37
N TYR A 15 -8.22 -0.28 -24.80
CA TYR A 15 -9.44 0.48 -24.48
C TYR A 15 -9.68 0.52 -22.96
N HIS A 16 -9.66 -0.63 -22.29
CA HIS A 16 -9.93 -0.74 -20.87
C HIS A 16 -8.92 0.05 -20.04
N CYS A 17 -7.62 -0.14 -20.28
CA CYS A 17 -6.57 0.56 -19.53
C CYS A 17 -6.53 2.07 -19.83
N THR A 18 -6.97 2.51 -21.02
CA THR A 18 -7.21 3.94 -21.29
C THR A 18 -8.32 4.49 -20.40
N ALA A 19 -9.44 3.79 -20.27
CA ALA A 19 -10.52 4.18 -19.38
C ALA A 19 -10.06 4.22 -17.91
N LEU A 20 -9.32 3.21 -17.43
CA LEU A 20 -8.74 3.22 -16.08
C LEU A 20 -7.83 4.43 -15.85
N ALA A 21 -6.95 4.75 -16.80
CA ALA A 21 -6.05 5.89 -16.71
C ALA A 21 -6.81 7.22 -16.60
N LEU A 22 -7.83 7.43 -17.44
CA LEU A 22 -8.67 8.64 -17.42
C LEU A 22 -9.43 8.79 -16.09
N MET A 23 -9.96 7.70 -15.53
CA MET A 23 -10.63 7.72 -14.23
C MET A 23 -9.70 8.05 -13.06
N LEU A 24 -8.41 7.76 -13.19
CA LEU A 24 -7.39 8.00 -12.17
C LEU A 24 -6.65 9.33 -12.32
N ALA A 25 -6.60 9.89 -13.54
CA ALA A 25 -5.82 11.08 -13.90
C ALA A 25 -6.00 12.29 -12.95
N PRO A 26 -7.19 12.60 -12.41
CA PRO A 26 -7.35 13.73 -11.49
C PRO A 26 -6.64 13.56 -10.14
N LYS A 27 -6.26 12.34 -9.76
CA LYS A 27 -5.72 12.02 -8.43
C LYS A 27 -4.20 11.90 -8.46
N LEU A 28 -3.50 12.98 -8.08
CA LEU A 28 -2.03 13.02 -8.04
C LEU A 28 -1.40 11.89 -7.21
N ARG A 29 -2.06 11.47 -6.12
CA ARG A 29 -1.61 10.36 -5.26
C ARG A 29 -1.64 9.00 -5.94
N LEU A 30 -2.47 8.86 -6.97
CA LEU A 30 -2.59 7.64 -7.78
C LEU A 30 -1.84 7.75 -9.11
N ALA A 31 -1.03 8.81 -9.30
CA ALA A 31 -0.35 9.09 -10.57
C ALA A 31 0.50 7.91 -11.07
N GLY A 32 1.14 7.15 -10.18
CA GLY A 32 1.89 5.95 -10.59
C GLY A 32 1.00 4.89 -11.25
N LEU A 33 -0.20 4.64 -10.71
CA LEU A 33 -1.15 3.69 -11.30
C LEU A 33 -1.74 4.25 -12.61
N THR A 34 -1.96 5.57 -12.69
CA THR A 34 -2.33 6.23 -13.94
C THR A 34 -1.27 6.00 -15.02
N VAL A 35 0.01 6.20 -14.69
CA VAL A 35 1.13 5.97 -15.61
C VAL A 35 1.21 4.51 -16.01
N MET A 36 1.03 3.56 -15.08
CA MET A 36 0.99 2.12 -15.43
C MET A 36 -0.13 1.81 -16.43
N CYS A 37 -1.35 2.30 -16.18
CA CYS A 37 -2.50 2.06 -17.06
C CYS A 37 -2.30 2.71 -18.44
N ALA A 38 -1.83 3.96 -18.47
CA ALA A 38 -1.56 4.66 -19.72
C ALA A 38 -0.43 3.99 -20.52
N THR A 39 0.65 3.57 -19.85
CA THR A 39 1.76 2.83 -20.47
C THR A 39 1.29 1.51 -21.04
N PHE A 40 0.51 0.74 -20.28
CA PHE A 40 -0.03 -0.54 -20.75
C PHE A 40 -0.99 -0.36 -21.93
N ALA A 41 -1.82 0.68 -21.91
CA ALA A 41 -2.71 1.00 -23.01
C ALA A 41 -1.93 1.35 -24.30
N LEU A 42 -0.89 2.19 -24.18
CA LEU A 42 -0.02 2.54 -25.30
C LEU A 42 0.76 1.33 -25.82
N HIS A 43 1.28 0.49 -24.93
CA HIS A 43 1.96 -0.74 -25.28
C HIS A 43 1.03 -1.67 -26.08
N MET A 44 -0.19 -1.92 -25.61
CA MET A 44 -1.16 -2.76 -26.33
C MET A 44 -1.58 -2.16 -27.68
N ALA A 45 -1.81 -0.85 -27.75
CA ALA A 45 -2.12 -0.18 -29.01
C ALA A 45 -0.95 -0.25 -30.01
N PHE A 46 0.29 -0.15 -29.53
CA PHE A 46 1.49 -0.30 -30.33
C PHE A 46 1.60 -1.72 -30.91
N ASN A 47 1.48 -2.74 -30.06
CA ASN A 47 1.56 -4.13 -30.49
C ASN A 47 0.44 -4.49 -31.48
N LEU A 48 -0.76 -3.95 -31.28
CA LEU A 48 -1.87 -4.09 -32.23
C LEU A 48 -1.54 -3.43 -33.58
N GLY A 49 -0.94 -2.23 -33.55
CA GLY A 49 -0.48 -1.55 -34.76
C GLY A 49 0.54 -2.36 -35.55
N VAL A 50 1.48 -3.02 -34.86
CA VAL A 50 2.45 -3.94 -35.46
C VAL A 50 1.73 -5.17 -36.03
N GLY A 51 0.85 -5.82 -35.27
CA GLY A 51 0.10 -7.01 -35.68
C GLY A 51 -0.80 -6.78 -36.91
N LEU A 52 -1.39 -5.58 -37.02
CA LEU A 52 -2.20 -5.17 -38.17
C LEU A 52 -1.37 -4.67 -39.37
N GLY A 53 -0.04 -4.61 -39.26
CA GLY A 53 0.86 -4.10 -40.30
C GLY A 53 0.78 -2.58 -40.51
N LEU A 54 0.23 -1.83 -39.55
CA LEU A 54 0.17 -0.36 -39.55
C LEU A 54 1.52 0.26 -39.14
N ILE A 55 2.30 -0.48 -38.35
CA ILE A 55 3.65 -0.10 -37.90
C ILE A 55 4.62 -1.11 -38.51
N GLY A 56 5.65 -0.59 -39.20
CA GLY A 56 6.63 -1.44 -39.87
C GLY A 56 7.48 -2.25 -38.86
N PRO A 57 7.91 -3.47 -39.21
CA PRO A 57 8.68 -4.36 -38.32
C PRO A 57 10.06 -3.80 -37.94
N ALA A 58 10.56 -2.81 -38.67
CA ALA A 58 11.81 -2.11 -38.36
C ALA A 58 11.68 -1.12 -37.19
N PHE A 59 10.47 -0.91 -36.65
CA PHE A 59 10.23 -0.07 -35.51
C PHE A 59 9.65 -0.93 -34.38
N ASP A 60 10.51 -1.45 -33.49
CA ASP A 60 10.10 -2.22 -32.33
C ASP A 60 10.58 -1.55 -31.04
N ILE A 61 9.63 -0.91 -30.35
CA ILE A 61 9.85 -0.27 -29.05
C ILE A 61 9.12 -1.02 -27.92
N THR A 62 8.63 -2.23 -28.18
CA THR A 62 7.83 -3.04 -27.24
C THR A 62 8.55 -3.21 -25.90
N SER A 63 9.84 -3.53 -25.96
CA SER A 63 10.70 -3.74 -24.79
C SER A 63 10.92 -2.46 -23.95
N ALA A 64 10.83 -1.27 -24.55
CA ALA A 64 10.99 0.00 -23.85
C ALA A 64 9.86 0.25 -22.84
N PHE A 65 8.63 -0.18 -23.13
CA PHE A 65 7.50 -0.06 -22.20
C PHE A 65 7.75 -0.80 -20.88
N GLY A 66 8.44 -1.96 -20.94
CA GLY A 66 8.79 -2.78 -19.77
C GLY A 66 9.56 -2.00 -18.70
N LEU A 67 10.44 -1.08 -19.14
CA LEU A 67 11.27 -0.26 -18.25
C LEU A 67 10.50 0.82 -17.49
N ILE A 68 9.26 1.11 -17.88
CA ILE A 68 8.41 2.13 -17.24
C ILE A 68 7.62 1.54 -16.06
N TYR A 69 7.27 0.25 -16.10
CA TYR A 69 6.38 -0.33 -15.10
C TYR A 69 6.95 -0.34 -13.67
N GLY A 70 8.25 -0.64 -13.52
CA GLY A 70 8.94 -0.58 -12.22
C GLY A 70 8.87 0.82 -11.57
N PRO A 71 9.37 1.88 -12.24
CA PRO A 71 9.25 3.25 -11.77
C PRO A 71 7.81 3.67 -11.47
N ALA A 72 6.87 3.31 -12.34
CA ALA A 72 5.46 3.67 -12.19
C ALA A 72 4.81 2.99 -10.96
N PHE A 73 5.12 1.72 -10.71
CA PHE A 73 4.69 1.01 -9.51
C PHE A 73 5.29 1.63 -8.24
N PHE A 74 6.59 1.96 -8.25
CA PHE A 74 7.22 2.65 -7.12
C PHE A 74 6.56 4.00 -6.85
N LEU A 75 6.28 4.79 -7.88
CA LEU A 75 5.58 6.07 -7.75
C LEU A 75 4.18 5.89 -7.15
N PHE A 76 3.47 4.83 -7.53
CA PHE A 76 2.17 4.48 -6.96
C PHE A 76 2.27 4.17 -5.46
N VAL A 77 3.20 3.30 -5.07
CA VAL A 77 3.45 2.98 -3.66
C VAL A 77 3.78 4.24 -2.86
N ARG A 78 4.67 5.10 -3.39
CA ARG A 78 5.06 6.35 -2.73
C ARG A 78 3.89 7.32 -2.57
N GLY A 79 3.01 7.41 -3.57
CA GLY A 79 1.83 8.28 -3.54
C GLY A 79 0.75 7.84 -2.53
N LEU A 80 0.64 6.53 -2.29
CA LEU A 80 -0.22 5.97 -1.24
C LEU A 80 0.43 6.10 0.15
N ALA A 81 1.73 5.84 0.24
CA ALA A 81 2.47 5.79 1.50
C ALA A 81 2.77 7.17 2.11
N SER A 82 2.79 8.25 1.30
CA SER A 82 3.18 9.60 1.74
C SER A 82 2.37 10.71 1.06
N ASP A 83 2.07 11.77 1.82
CA ASP A 83 1.42 12.99 1.32
C ASP A 83 2.33 13.85 0.41
N GLN A 84 3.63 13.52 0.35
CA GLN A 84 4.60 14.19 -0.52
C GLN A 84 4.61 13.63 -1.96
N ALA A 85 3.44 13.26 -2.47
CA ALA A 85 3.22 12.88 -3.87
C ALA A 85 3.34 14.08 -4.83
N ARG A 86 4.14 15.11 -4.51
CA ARG A 86 4.56 16.08 -5.51
C ARG A 86 5.46 15.34 -6.49
N LEU A 87 4.97 15.19 -7.72
CA LEU A 87 5.78 14.78 -8.86
C LEU A 87 6.94 15.77 -8.97
N ARG A 88 8.15 15.33 -8.62
CA ARG A 88 9.33 16.14 -8.84
C ARG A 88 9.69 16.00 -10.32
N PRO A 89 10.24 17.04 -10.98
CA PRO A 89 10.76 16.89 -12.34
C PRO A 89 11.77 15.73 -12.45
N ALA A 90 12.55 15.49 -11.40
CA ALA A 90 13.45 14.34 -11.30
C ALA A 90 12.75 12.98 -11.42
N THR A 91 11.45 12.88 -11.12
CA THR A 91 10.68 11.64 -11.30
C THR A 91 10.59 11.24 -12.78
N ALA A 92 10.60 12.20 -13.70
CA ALA A 92 10.61 11.92 -15.14
C ALA A 92 11.94 11.29 -15.61
N LEU A 93 13.04 11.49 -14.88
CA LEU A 93 14.35 10.90 -15.23
C LEU A 93 14.33 9.37 -15.15
N HIS A 94 13.43 8.80 -14.36
CA HIS A 94 13.27 7.34 -14.30
C HIS A 94 12.71 6.72 -15.59
N ALA A 95 12.17 7.53 -16.51
CA ALA A 95 11.77 7.09 -17.85
C ALA A 95 12.91 7.16 -18.89
N LEU A 96 14.07 7.74 -18.55
CA LEU A 96 15.20 7.85 -19.48
C LEU A 96 15.68 6.49 -20.02
N PRO A 97 15.81 5.43 -19.21
CA PRO A 97 16.19 4.12 -19.74
C PRO A 97 15.22 3.61 -20.82
N ALA A 98 13.91 3.82 -20.63
CA ALA A 98 12.91 3.47 -21.62
C ALA A 98 13.08 4.29 -22.91
N LEU A 99 13.31 5.59 -22.80
CA LEU A 99 13.54 6.46 -23.95
C LEU A 99 14.80 6.06 -24.74
N ILE A 100 15.89 5.74 -24.04
CA ILE A 100 17.15 5.29 -24.68
C ILE A 100 16.91 4.00 -25.46
N ILE A 101 16.24 3.01 -24.86
CA ILE A 101 15.92 1.75 -25.55
C ILE A 101 14.97 1.95 -26.73
N ALA A 102 13.97 2.84 -26.60
CA ALA A 102 13.04 3.16 -27.69
C ALA A 102 13.72 3.82 -28.90
N ILE A 103 14.76 4.62 -28.67
CA ILE A 103 15.53 5.28 -29.74
C ILE A 103 16.58 4.32 -30.32
N TRP A 104 17.29 3.58 -29.47
CA TRP A 104 18.40 2.73 -29.90
C TRP A 104 17.93 1.40 -30.52
N GLN A 105 16.76 0.90 -30.12
CA GLN A 105 16.15 -0.35 -30.60
C GLN A 105 17.14 -1.52 -30.71
N PRO A 106 17.87 -1.83 -29.61
CA PRO A 106 18.85 -2.90 -29.66
C PRO A 106 18.17 -4.26 -29.73
N GLU A 107 18.72 -5.15 -30.55
CA GLU A 107 18.28 -6.54 -30.66
C GLU A 107 18.40 -7.28 -29.31
N PRO A 108 17.56 -8.31 -29.06
CA PRO A 108 17.71 -9.21 -27.91
C PRO A 108 19.14 -9.78 -27.81
N PRO A 109 19.71 -9.93 -26.59
CA PRO A 109 19.03 -9.85 -25.29
C PRO A 109 19.14 -8.47 -24.61
N ILE A 110 19.61 -7.43 -25.30
CA ILE A 110 20.02 -6.16 -24.67
C ILE A 110 18.91 -5.51 -23.82
N PRO A 111 17.65 -5.37 -24.28
CA PRO A 111 16.60 -4.79 -23.45
C PRO A 111 16.35 -5.56 -22.14
N TYR A 112 16.51 -6.90 -22.17
CA TYR A 112 16.31 -7.75 -21.00
C TYR A 112 17.41 -7.57 -19.94
N LEU A 113 18.63 -7.27 -20.37
CA LEU A 113 19.74 -6.95 -19.46
C LEU A 113 19.47 -5.69 -18.64
N PHE A 114 18.65 -4.76 -19.13
CA PHE A 114 18.25 -3.56 -18.38
C PHE A 114 16.89 -3.74 -17.67
N GLY A 115 15.97 -4.51 -18.25
CA GLY A 115 14.64 -4.74 -17.71
C GLY A 115 14.65 -5.40 -16.34
N LEU A 116 15.36 -6.52 -16.18
CA LEU A 116 15.38 -7.27 -14.93
C LEU A 116 16.04 -6.49 -13.77
N PRO A 117 17.22 -5.85 -13.93
CA PRO A 117 17.78 -5.01 -12.87
C PRO A 117 16.87 -3.84 -12.50
N SER A 118 16.25 -3.17 -13.48
CA SER A 118 15.29 -2.10 -13.23
C SER A 118 14.14 -2.60 -12.35
N LEU A 119 13.53 -3.73 -12.72
CA LEU A 119 12.44 -4.35 -11.96
C LEU A 119 12.87 -4.63 -10.50
N VAL A 120 14.03 -5.26 -10.29
CA VAL A 120 14.55 -5.58 -8.96
C VAL A 120 14.78 -4.31 -8.13
N ILE A 121 15.38 -3.27 -8.72
CA ILE A 121 15.62 -1.99 -8.04
C ILE A 121 14.30 -1.38 -7.55
N TYR A 122 13.28 -1.29 -8.40
CA TYR A 122 12.02 -0.66 -8.01
C TYR A 122 11.16 -1.52 -7.08
N ILE A 123 11.25 -2.86 -7.16
CA ILE A 123 10.67 -3.75 -6.14
C ILE A 123 11.32 -3.46 -4.78
N GLY A 124 12.66 -3.37 -4.73
CA GLY A 124 13.38 -3.03 -3.50
C GLY A 124 12.95 -1.70 -2.92
N LEU A 125 12.89 -0.65 -3.74
CA LEU A 125 12.43 0.68 -3.33
C LEU A 125 10.97 0.68 -2.86
N ALA A 126 10.08 -0.08 -3.51
CA ALA A 126 8.70 -0.25 -3.10
C ALA A 126 8.60 -0.93 -1.72
N VAL A 127 9.32 -2.02 -1.51
CA VAL A 127 9.37 -2.74 -0.22
C VAL A 127 9.91 -1.84 0.89
N LEU A 128 11.00 -1.11 0.65
CA LEU A 128 11.56 -0.17 1.62
C LEU A 128 10.55 0.92 2.00
N THR A 129 9.81 1.44 1.02
CA THR A 129 8.77 2.45 1.24
C THR A 129 7.60 1.90 2.05
N LEU A 130 7.13 0.69 1.74
CA LEU A 130 6.07 0.01 2.50
C LEU A 130 6.48 -0.30 3.93
N ARG A 131 7.73 -0.74 4.15
CA ARG A 131 8.28 -0.97 5.49
C ARG A 131 8.41 0.31 6.28
N HIS A 132 8.88 1.38 5.66
CA HIS A 132 8.97 2.70 6.29
C HIS A 132 7.59 3.19 6.71
N HIS A 133 6.62 3.12 5.81
CA HIS A 133 5.23 3.47 6.09
C HIS A 133 4.62 2.60 7.21
N ALA A 134 4.83 1.29 7.20
CA ALA A 134 4.34 0.38 8.24
C ALA A 134 4.85 0.75 9.64
N ARG A 135 6.10 1.21 9.76
CA ARG A 135 6.66 1.69 11.04
C ARG A 135 5.96 2.94 11.55
N LEU A 136 5.65 3.87 10.65
CA LEU A 136 5.07 5.16 11.00
C LEU A 136 3.58 5.07 11.35
N ARG A 137 2.80 4.19 10.72
CA ARG A 137 1.33 4.13 10.93
C ARG A 137 0.91 3.96 12.40
N GLY A 138 1.66 3.16 13.15
CA GLY A 138 1.37 2.91 14.57
C GLY A 138 1.57 4.13 15.47
N GLU A 139 2.21 5.19 15.00
CA GLU A 139 2.43 6.41 15.77
C GLU A 139 1.26 7.40 15.65
N TRP A 140 0.28 7.14 14.77
CA TRP A 140 -0.69 8.15 14.34
C TRP A 140 -2.11 7.96 14.83
N ARG A 141 -2.62 6.75 14.67
CA ARG A 141 -4.03 6.43 14.83
C ARG A 141 -4.13 5.10 15.54
N SER A 142 -5.09 5.02 16.45
CA SER A 142 -5.36 3.81 17.22
C SER A 142 -5.84 2.63 16.35
N ASP A 143 -6.37 2.91 15.14
CA ASP A 143 -6.73 1.92 14.12
C ASP A 143 -5.70 1.86 12.98
N ASP A 144 -4.42 1.73 13.32
CA ASP A 144 -3.30 1.66 12.36
C ASP A 144 -3.42 0.54 11.31
N HIS A 145 -4.16 -0.52 11.63
CA HIS A 145 -4.49 -1.59 10.68
C HIS A 145 -5.44 -1.13 9.56
N ALA A 146 -6.36 -0.19 9.83
CA ALA A 146 -7.30 0.28 8.82
C ALA A 146 -6.60 1.06 7.70
N ILE A 147 -5.50 1.73 8.03
CA ILE A 147 -4.65 2.47 7.10
C ILE A 147 -3.52 1.59 6.51
N SER A 148 -3.61 0.26 6.61
CA SER A 148 -2.57 -0.62 6.11
C SER A 148 -2.55 -0.73 4.58
N LEU A 149 -1.35 -0.86 4.03
CA LEU A 149 -1.09 -1.09 2.60
C LEU A 149 -0.75 -2.56 2.32
N ASP A 150 -1.30 -3.49 3.10
CA ASP A 150 -1.01 -4.92 2.95
C ASP A 150 -1.49 -5.45 1.60
N TRP A 151 -2.61 -4.94 1.08
CA TRP A 151 -3.08 -5.24 -0.29
C TRP A 151 -2.08 -4.82 -1.37
N VAL A 152 -1.28 -3.76 -1.15
CA VAL A 152 -0.25 -3.32 -2.09
C VAL A 152 0.91 -4.31 -2.12
N GLN A 153 1.21 -4.98 -1.00
CA GLN A 153 2.22 -6.05 -0.98
C GLN A 153 1.77 -7.24 -1.82
N HIS A 154 0.50 -7.64 -1.72
CA HIS A 154 -0.06 -8.69 -2.58
C HIS A 154 -0.06 -8.27 -4.06
N ALA A 155 -0.40 -7.01 -4.36
CA ALA A 155 -0.31 -6.48 -5.72
C ALA A 155 1.13 -6.48 -6.26
N LEU A 156 2.13 -6.17 -5.42
CA LEU A 156 3.55 -6.24 -5.78
C LEU A 156 4.00 -7.67 -6.10
N ILE A 157 3.56 -8.65 -5.29
CA ILE A 157 3.84 -10.07 -5.55
C ILE A 157 3.21 -10.49 -6.87
N ALA A 158 1.91 -10.19 -7.08
CA ALA A 158 1.21 -10.52 -8.32
C ALA A 158 1.85 -9.86 -9.56
N PHE A 159 2.23 -8.58 -9.45
CA PHE A 159 2.94 -7.86 -10.50
C PHE A 159 4.29 -8.51 -10.84
N THR A 160 5.05 -8.90 -9.81
CA THR A 160 6.35 -9.58 -9.98
C THR A 160 6.18 -10.94 -10.65
N LEU A 161 5.18 -11.73 -10.23
CA LEU A 161 4.89 -13.03 -10.82
C LEU A 161 4.47 -12.92 -12.30
N LEU A 162 3.63 -11.93 -12.64
CA LEU A 162 3.26 -11.68 -14.04
C LEU A 162 4.45 -11.24 -14.89
N ALA A 163 5.33 -10.38 -14.36
CA ALA A 163 6.55 -9.97 -15.06
C ALA A 163 7.52 -11.14 -15.28
N LEU A 164 7.71 -11.99 -14.27
CA LEU A 164 8.52 -13.21 -14.38
C LEU A 164 7.92 -14.22 -15.36
N LEU A 165 6.58 -14.36 -15.37
CA LEU A 165 5.87 -15.22 -16.30
C LEU A 165 6.07 -14.75 -17.75
N ASP A 166 6.04 -13.44 -18.01
CA ASP A 166 6.28 -12.89 -19.35
C ASP A 166 7.74 -13.09 -19.80
N ILE A 167 8.71 -12.86 -18.92
CA ILE A 167 10.13 -13.16 -19.20
C ILE A 167 10.31 -14.66 -19.49
N LEU A 168 9.69 -15.52 -18.70
CA LEU A 168 9.76 -16.97 -18.89
C LEU A 168 9.10 -17.40 -20.20
N ARG A 169 7.93 -16.83 -20.55
CA ARG A 169 7.25 -17.05 -21.84
C ARG A 169 8.21 -16.75 -22.99
N GLU A 170 8.90 -15.61 -22.94
CA GLU A 170 9.84 -15.20 -23.97
C GLU A 170 11.03 -16.17 -24.11
N ILE A 171 11.62 -16.61 -22.99
CA ILE A 171 12.73 -17.58 -22.97
C ILE A 171 12.28 -18.96 -23.48
N ILE A 172 11.09 -19.41 -23.08
CA ILE A 172 10.54 -20.70 -23.51
C ILE A 172 10.17 -20.65 -24.99
N GLY A 173 9.55 -19.58 -25.47
CA GLY A 173 9.22 -19.38 -26.90
C GLY A 173 10.47 -19.42 -27.78
N PHE A 174 11.61 -18.94 -27.27
CA PHE A 174 12.91 -19.07 -27.95
C PHE A 174 13.40 -20.52 -28.05
N THR A 175 13.06 -21.39 -27.09
CA THR A 175 13.65 -22.73 -26.96
C THR A 175 12.71 -23.89 -27.34
N SER A 176 11.39 -23.70 -27.23
CA SER A 176 10.39 -24.75 -27.43
C SER A 176 9.03 -24.17 -27.89
N ARG A 177 8.36 -24.85 -28.82
CA ARG A 177 7.02 -24.45 -29.32
C ARG A 177 5.87 -25.10 -28.54
N ALA A 178 6.00 -25.20 -27.22
CA ALA A 178 5.09 -26.00 -26.39
C ALA A 178 3.66 -25.41 -26.28
N LEU A 179 3.52 -24.09 -26.37
CA LEU A 179 2.24 -23.37 -26.43
C LEU A 179 2.26 -22.41 -27.64
N PRO A 180 1.11 -22.12 -28.27
CA PRO A 180 1.03 -21.02 -29.24
C PRO A 180 1.38 -19.70 -28.54
N ASP A 181 2.41 -19.01 -29.01
CA ASP A 181 2.94 -17.78 -28.37
C ASP A 181 1.86 -16.72 -28.20
N ASP A 182 0.96 -16.58 -29.19
CA ASP A 182 -0.18 -15.65 -29.15
C ASP A 182 -1.14 -15.92 -27.98
N LEU A 183 -1.40 -17.20 -27.69
CA LEU A 183 -2.27 -17.59 -26.58
C LEU A 183 -1.60 -17.29 -25.23
N ALA A 184 -0.30 -17.60 -25.11
CA ALA A 184 0.45 -17.31 -23.90
C ALA A 184 0.53 -15.80 -23.63
N LEU A 185 0.76 -14.99 -24.67
CA LEU A 185 0.76 -13.53 -24.57
C LEU A 185 -0.64 -12.99 -24.21
N ALA A 186 -1.71 -13.51 -24.82
CA ALA A 186 -3.08 -13.12 -24.48
C ALA A 186 -3.41 -13.39 -23.00
N ILE A 187 -2.96 -14.51 -22.44
CA ILE A 187 -3.13 -14.84 -21.01
C ILE A 187 -2.42 -13.82 -20.11
N VAL A 188 -1.17 -13.45 -20.44
CA VAL A 188 -0.41 -12.43 -19.69
C VAL A 188 -1.13 -11.08 -19.76
N ILE A 189 -1.61 -10.68 -20.94
CA ILE A 189 -2.35 -9.41 -21.13
C ILE A 189 -3.59 -9.39 -20.24
N ILE A 190 -4.41 -10.45 -20.26
CA ILE A 190 -5.62 -10.58 -19.42
C ILE A 190 -5.25 -10.51 -17.93
N GLY A 191 -4.17 -11.19 -17.52
CA GLY A 191 -3.67 -11.16 -16.14
C GLY A 191 -3.28 -9.75 -15.69
N VAL A 192 -2.53 -9.01 -16.51
CA VAL A 192 -2.12 -7.63 -16.21
C VAL A 192 -3.33 -6.68 -16.19
N THR A 193 -4.24 -6.77 -17.16
CA THR A 193 -5.47 -5.95 -17.18
C THR A 193 -6.34 -6.21 -15.95
N THR A 194 -6.46 -7.48 -15.53
CA THR A 194 -7.18 -7.85 -14.31
C THR A 194 -6.52 -7.26 -13.07
N LEU A 195 -5.19 -7.41 -12.93
CA LEU A 195 -4.43 -6.85 -11.82
C LEU A 195 -4.59 -5.33 -11.72
N LEU A 196 -4.43 -4.61 -12.84
CA LEU A 196 -4.61 -3.15 -12.88
C LEU A 196 -6.02 -2.72 -12.47
N THR A 197 -7.04 -3.50 -12.84
CA THR A 197 -8.43 -3.25 -12.45
C THR A 197 -8.63 -3.44 -10.94
N LEU A 198 -8.09 -4.51 -10.36
CA LEU A 198 -8.15 -4.77 -8.92
C LEU A 198 -7.39 -3.69 -8.13
N MET A 199 -6.20 -3.30 -8.61
CA MET A 199 -5.42 -2.20 -8.03
C MET A 199 -6.19 -0.89 -8.07
N MET A 200 -6.87 -0.55 -9.17
CA MET A 200 -7.69 0.66 -9.25
C MET A 200 -8.81 0.66 -8.19
N ARG A 201 -9.55 -0.45 -8.07
CA ARG A 201 -10.66 -0.56 -7.11
C ARG A 201 -10.15 -0.40 -5.68
N ALA A 202 -9.11 -1.16 -5.31
CA ALA A 202 -8.50 -1.09 -3.98
C ALA A 202 -7.91 0.30 -3.68
N ALA A 203 -7.21 0.91 -4.65
CA ALA A 203 -6.62 2.24 -4.50
C ALA A 203 -7.69 3.32 -4.28
N ARG A 204 -8.78 3.30 -5.05
CA ARG A 204 -9.86 4.28 -4.92
C ARG A 204 -10.60 4.13 -3.60
N GLU A 205 -10.87 2.90 -3.17
CA GLU A 205 -11.51 2.61 -1.88
C GLU A 205 -10.64 3.05 -0.70
N HIS A 206 -9.35 2.72 -0.72
CA HIS A 206 -8.40 3.13 0.30
C HIS A 206 -8.26 4.66 0.36
N ASP A 207 -8.07 5.31 -0.79
CA ASP A 207 -7.93 6.77 -0.87
C ASP A 207 -9.19 7.50 -0.36
N ALA A 208 -10.39 7.01 -0.71
CA ALA A 208 -11.64 7.60 -0.26
C ALA A 208 -11.87 7.44 1.25
N ARG A 209 -11.44 6.32 1.86
CA ARG A 209 -11.65 6.05 3.28
C ARG A 209 -10.64 6.69 4.20
N HIS A 210 -9.39 6.80 3.75
CA HIS A 210 -8.27 7.10 4.64
C HIS A 210 -7.51 8.37 4.28
N GLY A 211 -7.65 8.89 3.05
CA GLY A 211 -6.89 10.05 2.62
C GLY A 211 -5.38 9.83 2.74
N ALA A 212 -4.62 10.92 2.84
CA ALA A 212 -3.16 10.88 2.99
C ALA A 212 -2.79 10.85 4.46
N LEU A 213 -1.69 10.15 4.79
CA LEU A 213 -1.04 10.34 6.09
C LEU A 213 -0.57 11.80 6.17
N PRO A 214 -1.00 12.60 7.16
CA PRO A 214 -0.58 13.99 7.24
C PRO A 214 0.96 14.14 7.33
N LYS A 215 1.51 15.32 7.08
CA LYS A 215 2.98 15.56 7.05
C LYS A 215 3.73 15.20 8.34
N LEU A 216 3.03 15.23 9.46
CA LEU A 216 3.55 15.12 10.82
C LEU A 216 4.38 13.84 11.08
N ALA A 217 4.17 12.74 10.35
CA ALA A 217 4.83 11.42 10.53
C ALA A 217 6.31 11.51 10.23
N LEU A 218 6.61 12.23 9.14
CA LEU A 218 7.89 12.17 8.46
C LEU A 218 8.94 12.97 9.24
N ASP A 219 8.49 13.89 10.09
CA ASP A 219 9.30 14.79 10.90
C ASP A 219 9.52 14.32 12.36
N MET A 220 9.02 13.13 12.72
CA MET A 220 9.16 12.61 14.10
C MET A 220 10.56 12.06 14.42
N ARG A 221 11.49 12.04 13.47
CA ARG A 221 12.91 11.82 13.74
C ARG A 221 13.59 13.13 14.12
N SER A 222 13.87 13.35 15.40
CA SER A 222 14.90 14.32 15.81
C SER A 222 15.49 13.98 17.20
N PRO A 223 16.56 14.69 17.66
CA PRO A 223 17.76 14.12 18.28
C PRO A 223 17.60 13.83 19.78
N GLU A 224 18.68 13.32 20.39
CA GLU A 224 18.79 13.02 21.83
C GLU A 224 18.24 14.14 22.74
N SER A 225 17.51 13.71 23.77
CA SER A 225 16.84 14.55 24.76
C SER A 225 17.84 15.18 25.73
N THR A 226 17.68 16.48 26.01
CA THR A 226 18.30 17.11 27.18
C THR A 226 17.56 16.72 28.46
N ALA A 227 18.11 17.03 29.63
CA ALA A 227 17.44 16.79 30.92
C ALA A 227 16.17 17.65 31.10
N ASP A 228 16.14 18.86 30.53
CA ASP A 228 14.99 19.77 30.57
C ASP A 228 13.80 19.24 29.73
N ASP A 229 14.11 18.59 28.60
CA ASP A 229 13.14 17.89 27.77
C ASP A 229 12.42 16.77 28.56
N ALA A 230 13.12 16.06 29.47
CA ALA A 230 12.55 14.91 30.18
C ALA A 230 11.42 15.30 31.15
N ALA A 231 11.58 16.41 31.89
CA ALA A 231 10.55 16.91 32.81
C ALA A 231 9.29 17.34 32.03
N ARG A 232 9.48 18.09 30.95
CA ARG A 232 8.38 18.51 30.06
C ARG A 232 7.62 17.33 29.45
N PHE A 233 8.32 16.29 28.98
CA PHE A 233 7.65 15.10 28.42
C PHE A 233 6.96 14.25 29.48
N SER A 234 7.47 14.23 30.72
CA SER A 234 6.79 13.59 31.85
C SER A 234 5.47 14.29 32.18
N GLU A 235 5.47 15.63 32.25
CA GLU A 235 4.26 16.41 32.46
C GLU A 235 3.23 16.20 31.34
N ALA A 236 3.68 16.27 30.09
CA ALA A 236 2.83 16.00 28.93
C ALA A 236 2.22 14.60 28.99
N TYR A 237 3.00 13.59 29.37
CA TYR A 237 2.51 12.21 29.55
C TYR A 237 1.45 12.12 30.64
N GLY A 238 1.65 12.76 31.79
CA GLY A 238 0.63 12.84 32.85
C GLY A 238 -0.68 13.45 32.36
N ARG A 239 -0.61 14.55 31.60
CA ARG A 239 -1.80 15.17 30.98
C ARG A 239 -2.52 14.24 30.00
N ILE A 240 -1.77 13.47 29.22
CA ILE A 240 -2.33 12.46 28.31
C ILE A 240 -3.04 11.36 29.09
N GLN A 241 -2.44 10.84 30.17
CA GLN A 241 -3.08 9.82 31.00
C GLN A 241 -4.37 10.34 31.65
N THR A 242 -4.36 11.57 32.18
CA THR A 242 -5.54 12.20 32.76
C THR A 242 -6.66 12.32 31.73
N LEU A 243 -6.36 12.78 30.51
CA LEU A 243 -7.35 12.85 29.42
C LEU A 243 -7.95 11.46 29.12
N LEU A 244 -7.10 10.44 28.99
CA LEU A 244 -7.55 9.08 28.70
C LEU A 244 -8.40 8.48 29.82
N GLN A 245 -8.08 8.77 31.08
CA GLN A 245 -8.80 8.22 32.23
C GLN A 245 -10.12 8.96 32.51
N GLN A 246 -10.11 10.29 32.44
CA GLN A 246 -11.28 11.10 32.82
C GLN A 246 -12.32 11.20 31.71
N GLU A 247 -11.89 11.35 30.45
CA GLU A 247 -12.79 11.47 29.31
C GLU A 247 -13.03 10.12 28.61
N GLU A 248 -12.38 9.05 29.07
CA GLU A 248 -12.38 7.74 28.40
C GLU A 248 -12.07 7.83 26.90
N ALA A 249 -11.24 8.80 26.49
CA ALA A 249 -11.02 9.10 25.07
C ALA A 249 -10.48 7.89 24.28
N TRP A 250 -9.88 6.89 24.94
CA TRP A 250 -9.49 5.61 24.33
C TRP A 250 -10.68 4.84 23.72
N ARG A 251 -11.92 5.06 24.17
CA ARG A 251 -13.14 4.49 23.57
C ARG A 251 -13.47 5.06 22.20
N GLU A 252 -12.94 6.24 21.86
CA GLU A 252 -13.27 6.88 20.59
C GLU A 252 -12.69 6.10 19.40
N PRO A 253 -13.53 5.64 18.47
CA PRO A 253 -13.06 4.99 17.27
C PRO A 253 -12.16 5.93 16.48
N ARG A 254 -11.04 5.42 15.94
CA ARG A 254 -10.11 6.20 15.11
C ARG A 254 -9.40 7.35 15.84
N LEU A 255 -9.38 7.34 17.18
CA LEU A 255 -8.63 8.33 17.97
C LEU A 255 -7.23 8.48 17.39
N SER A 256 -6.87 9.73 17.09
CA SER A 256 -5.61 10.09 16.45
C SER A 256 -4.74 10.91 17.39
N LEU A 257 -3.45 10.86 17.16
CA LEU A 257 -2.48 11.61 17.91
C LEU A 257 -2.67 13.13 17.73
N ALA A 258 -3.12 13.56 16.54
CA ALA A 258 -3.47 14.95 16.27
C ALA A 258 -4.67 15.42 17.12
N GLU A 259 -5.65 14.55 17.34
CA GLU A 259 -6.81 14.83 18.18
C GLU A 259 -6.40 15.05 19.64
N ILE A 260 -5.57 14.16 20.20
CA ILE A 260 -5.04 14.32 21.56
C ILE A 260 -4.23 15.61 21.69
N ALA A 261 -3.36 15.89 20.73
CA ALA A 261 -2.58 17.12 20.70
C ALA A 261 -3.46 18.37 20.67
N HIS A 262 -4.52 18.36 19.86
CA HIS A 262 -5.47 19.46 19.80
C HIS A 262 -6.16 19.69 21.16
N ARG A 263 -6.68 18.64 21.79
CA ARG A 263 -7.36 18.73 23.11
C ARG A 263 -6.43 19.23 24.21
N LEU A 264 -5.17 18.80 24.19
CA LEU A 264 -4.17 19.19 25.18
C LEU A 264 -3.41 20.48 24.80
N GLN A 265 -3.72 21.10 23.65
CA GLN A 265 -2.97 22.26 23.12
C GLN A 265 -1.45 21.98 23.06
N LEU A 266 -1.08 20.75 22.69
CA LEU A 266 0.30 20.30 22.54
C LEU A 266 0.65 20.17 21.05
N ASN A 267 1.94 20.18 20.75
CA ASN A 267 2.35 19.72 19.43
C ASN A 267 2.14 18.20 19.35
N PRO A 268 1.55 17.67 18.27
CA PRO A 268 1.45 16.23 18.06
C PRO A 268 2.77 15.48 18.24
N ARG A 269 3.88 16.09 17.83
CA ARG A 269 5.22 15.51 18.03
C ARG A 269 5.56 15.35 19.52
N ASP A 270 5.14 16.28 20.37
CA ASP A 270 5.37 16.19 21.81
C ASP A 270 4.54 15.08 22.43
N VAL A 271 3.29 14.88 21.96
CA VAL A 271 2.43 13.76 22.38
C VAL A 271 3.09 12.42 22.04
N SER A 272 3.57 12.27 20.80
CA SER A 272 4.27 11.06 20.36
C SER A 272 5.52 10.80 21.20
N ARG A 273 6.32 11.84 21.43
CA ARG A 273 7.57 11.75 22.18
C ARG A 273 7.33 11.43 23.66
N ALA A 274 6.33 12.05 24.28
CA ALA A 274 5.94 11.76 25.66
C ALA A 274 5.55 10.28 25.84
N ILE A 275 4.70 9.75 24.95
CA ILE A 275 4.28 8.34 24.99
C ILE A 275 5.47 7.40 24.75
N ASN A 276 6.27 7.65 23.71
CA ASN A 276 7.42 6.79 23.41
C ASN A 276 8.46 6.80 24.53
N LEU A 277 8.74 7.94 25.16
CA LEU A 277 9.72 8.03 26.25
C LEU A 277 9.22 7.34 27.52
N GLN A 278 7.98 7.60 27.93
CA GLN A 278 7.46 7.15 29.23
C GLN A 278 6.88 5.73 29.18
N ALA A 279 6.22 5.35 28.08
CA ALA A 279 5.54 4.06 27.93
C ALA A 279 6.27 3.08 26.99
N GLN A 280 7.37 3.51 26.34
CA GLN A 280 8.21 2.68 25.45
C GLN A 280 7.39 1.94 24.37
N THR A 281 6.35 2.61 23.86
CA THR A 281 5.37 2.02 22.95
C THR A 281 4.85 3.06 21.96
N SER A 282 4.31 2.60 20.83
CA SER A 282 3.68 3.48 19.86
C SER A 282 2.32 3.99 20.36
N PHE A 283 1.85 5.12 19.81
CA PHE A 283 0.54 5.68 20.12
C PHE A 283 -0.59 4.65 19.96
N ALA A 284 -0.63 3.92 18.84
CA ALA A 284 -1.67 2.95 18.56
C ALA A 284 -1.67 1.83 19.59
N ARG A 285 -0.47 1.30 19.91
CA ARG A 285 -0.33 0.25 20.93
C ARG A 285 -0.71 0.78 22.31
N PHE A 286 -0.29 1.99 22.66
CA PHE A 286 -0.65 2.66 23.92
C PHE A 286 -2.17 2.72 24.11
N ILE A 287 -2.90 3.27 23.14
CA ILE A 287 -4.38 3.36 23.20
C ILE A 287 -5.01 1.97 23.23
N ASN A 288 -4.53 1.05 22.40
CA ASN A 288 -5.10 -0.28 22.34
C ASN A 288 -4.86 -1.11 23.61
N THR A 289 -3.82 -0.85 24.40
CA THR A 289 -3.66 -1.45 25.73
C THR A 289 -4.86 -1.08 26.63
N TYR A 290 -5.24 0.20 26.72
CA TYR A 290 -6.44 0.61 27.48
C TYR A 290 -7.71 -0.11 27.01
N ARG A 291 -7.88 -0.24 25.69
CA ARG A 291 -9.05 -0.94 25.11
C ARG A 291 -9.09 -2.42 25.46
N ILE A 292 -7.95 -3.10 25.41
CA ILE A 292 -7.85 -4.52 25.74
C ILE A 292 -8.05 -4.76 27.22
N ASP A 293 -7.50 -3.89 28.08
CA ASP A 293 -7.70 -3.98 29.53
C ASP A 293 -9.18 -3.80 29.90
N ALA A 294 -9.84 -2.78 29.32
CA ALA A 294 -11.28 -2.57 29.48
C ALA A 294 -12.11 -3.75 28.95
N LEU A 295 -11.72 -4.32 27.81
CA LEU A 295 -12.40 -5.49 27.25
C LEU A 295 -12.27 -6.72 28.14
N ASN A 296 -11.08 -6.96 28.69
CA ASN A 296 -10.85 -8.08 29.61
C ASN A 296 -11.71 -7.93 30.88
N ALA A 297 -11.85 -6.71 31.40
CA ALA A 297 -12.77 -6.43 32.51
C ALA A 297 -14.23 -6.71 32.14
N LEU A 298 -14.69 -6.28 30.95
CA LEU A 298 -16.04 -6.59 30.46
C LEU A 298 -16.28 -8.09 30.26
N MET A 299 -15.28 -8.83 29.78
CA MET A 299 -15.37 -10.28 29.58
C MET A 299 -15.42 -11.07 30.90
N ALA A 300 -14.79 -10.56 31.95
CA ALA A 300 -14.81 -11.16 33.29
C ALA A 300 -16.13 -10.92 34.04
N ASP A 301 -16.93 -9.94 33.65
CA ASP A 301 -18.24 -9.66 34.26
C ASP A 301 -19.31 -10.65 33.73
N PRO A 302 -19.91 -11.48 34.60
CA PRO A 302 -20.97 -12.42 34.24
C PRO A 302 -22.17 -11.78 33.54
N ALA A 303 -22.45 -10.49 33.79
CA ALA A 303 -23.54 -9.76 33.15
C ALA A 303 -23.36 -9.64 31.61
N ASN A 304 -22.13 -9.81 31.11
CA ASN A 304 -21.82 -9.71 29.69
C ASN A 304 -21.73 -11.07 28.97
N HIS A 305 -21.96 -12.20 29.66
CA HIS A 305 -21.74 -13.53 29.07
C HIS A 305 -22.72 -13.88 27.93
N ASP A 306 -23.91 -13.28 27.90
CA ASP A 306 -24.87 -13.45 26.80
C ASP A 306 -24.56 -12.55 25.59
N ARG A 307 -23.63 -11.61 25.73
CA ARG A 307 -23.23 -10.70 24.66
C ARG A 307 -22.18 -11.35 23.76
N THR A 308 -22.14 -10.92 22.50
CA THR A 308 -21.07 -11.34 21.59
C THR A 308 -19.79 -10.59 21.90
N ILE A 309 -18.64 -11.25 21.79
CA ILE A 309 -17.33 -10.62 21.98
C ILE A 309 -17.12 -9.43 21.03
N MET A 310 -17.70 -9.48 19.83
CA MET A 310 -17.60 -8.38 18.88
C MET A 310 -18.41 -7.15 19.34
N ALA A 311 -19.57 -7.34 19.98
CA ALA A 311 -20.32 -6.24 20.58
C ALA A 311 -19.51 -5.55 21.69
N LEU A 312 -18.84 -6.33 22.54
CA LEU A 312 -17.94 -5.81 23.58
C LEU A 312 -16.73 -5.08 22.97
N ALA A 313 -16.14 -5.63 21.92
CA ALA A 313 -15.02 -4.98 21.22
C ALA A 313 -15.41 -3.64 20.60
N TYR A 314 -16.64 -3.50 20.06
CA TYR A 314 -17.14 -2.21 19.57
C TYR A 314 -17.34 -1.19 20.71
N GLU A 315 -17.77 -1.64 21.89
CA GLU A 315 -17.98 -0.78 23.06
C GLU A 315 -16.67 -0.15 23.57
N VAL A 316 -15.55 -0.86 23.48
CA VAL A 316 -14.22 -0.36 23.86
C VAL A 316 -13.51 0.39 22.73
N GLY A 317 -14.18 0.68 21.61
CA GLY A 317 -13.66 1.57 20.56
C GLY A 317 -12.97 0.90 19.38
N PHE A 318 -12.98 -0.43 19.27
CA PHE A 318 -12.61 -1.09 18.00
C PHE A 318 -13.65 -0.79 16.93
N ASN A 319 -13.24 -0.67 15.67
CA ASN A 319 -14.15 -0.34 14.55
C ASN A 319 -14.18 -1.41 13.44
N SER A 320 -13.42 -2.49 13.60
CA SER A 320 -13.41 -3.62 12.67
C SER A 320 -12.96 -4.91 13.35
N LYS A 321 -13.53 -6.04 12.92
CA LYS A 321 -13.22 -7.39 13.42
C LYS A 321 -11.75 -7.77 13.17
N SER A 322 -11.21 -7.43 12.00
CA SER A 322 -9.83 -7.74 11.64
C SER A 322 -8.83 -7.01 12.53
N ALA A 323 -9.04 -5.71 12.78
CA ALA A 323 -8.17 -4.93 13.67
C ALA A 323 -8.25 -5.47 15.11
N PHE A 324 -9.47 -5.68 15.62
CA PHE A 324 -9.69 -6.24 16.95
C PHE A 324 -8.95 -7.57 17.16
N ASN A 325 -9.21 -8.56 16.31
CA ASN A 325 -8.62 -9.89 16.46
C ASN A 325 -7.10 -9.85 16.44
N ARG A 326 -6.52 -9.04 15.55
CA ARG A 326 -5.07 -8.89 15.42
C ARG A 326 -4.47 -8.22 16.64
N THR A 327 -5.00 -7.07 17.04
CA THR A 327 -4.51 -6.30 18.20
C THR A 327 -4.61 -7.12 19.50
N TYR A 328 -5.73 -7.82 19.71
CA TYR A 328 -5.89 -8.67 20.90
C TYR A 328 -4.83 -9.76 20.94
N ARG A 329 -4.59 -10.47 19.82
CA ARG A 329 -3.57 -11.51 19.75
C ARG A 329 -2.15 -10.95 19.89
N GLU A 330 -1.87 -9.79 19.30
CA GLU A 330 -0.57 -9.13 19.42
C GLU A 330 -0.26 -8.71 20.86
N LEU A 331 -1.25 -8.30 21.64
CA LEU A 331 -1.08 -7.84 23.01
C LEU A 331 -1.15 -8.96 24.06
N THR A 332 -1.96 -9.99 23.82
CA THR A 332 -2.25 -11.04 24.82
C THR A 332 -1.64 -12.41 24.48
N GLY A 333 -1.24 -12.64 23.22
CA GLY A 333 -0.82 -13.94 22.73
C GLY A 333 -1.94 -14.96 22.49
N LYS A 334 -3.19 -14.67 22.90
CA LYS A 334 -4.36 -15.55 22.74
C LYS A 334 -5.32 -15.03 21.66
N THR A 335 -6.23 -15.89 21.20
CA THR A 335 -7.36 -15.42 20.40
C THR A 335 -8.44 -14.82 21.32
N PRO A 336 -9.20 -13.82 20.86
CA PRO A 336 -10.27 -13.24 21.66
C PRO A 336 -11.32 -14.27 22.11
N THR A 337 -11.71 -15.17 21.20
CA THR A 337 -12.69 -16.23 21.49
C THR A 337 -12.22 -17.12 22.62
N GLN A 338 -10.96 -17.58 22.56
CA GLN A 338 -10.35 -18.39 23.61
C GLN A 338 -10.36 -17.67 24.96
N ALA A 339 -9.98 -16.39 24.99
CA ALA A 339 -9.95 -15.63 26.23
C ALA A 339 -11.36 -15.40 26.82
N PHE A 340 -12.38 -15.23 25.97
CA PHE A 340 -13.76 -15.05 26.44
C PHE A 340 -14.37 -16.37 26.96
N GLU A 341 -14.06 -17.50 26.34
CA GLU A 341 -14.43 -18.82 26.84
C GLU A 341 -13.74 -19.14 28.19
N ASP A 342 -12.45 -18.82 28.31
CA ASP A 342 -11.70 -18.93 29.57
C ASP A 342 -12.38 -18.08 30.68
N ALA A 343 -12.75 -16.83 30.38
CA ALA A 343 -13.38 -15.91 31.33
C ALA A 343 -14.81 -16.34 31.74
N LYS A 344 -15.54 -17.03 30.87
CA LYS A 344 -16.86 -17.61 31.20
C LYS A 344 -16.79 -18.82 32.13
N SER A 345 -15.63 -19.47 32.16
CA SER A 345 -15.42 -20.72 32.88
C SER A 345 -14.72 -20.53 34.24
N ALA A 346 -14.31 -19.30 34.56
CA ALA A 346 -13.60 -18.92 35.79
C ALA A 346 -14.56 -18.45 36.88
#